data_AF-A0A2X3CLZ9-F1
#
_entry.id   AF-A0A2X3CLZ9-F1
#
_cell.length_a   1.000
_cell.length_b   1.000
_cell.length_c   1.000
_cell.angle_alpha   90.00
_cell.angle_beta   90.00
_cell.angle_gamma   90.00
#
_symmetry.space_group_name_H-M   'P 1'
#
loop_
_entity.id
_entity.type
_entity.pdbx_description
1 polymer ?
#
loop_
_entity_poly.entity_id
_entity_poly.type
_entity_poly.pdbx_seq_one_letter_code
_entity_poly.pdbx_strand_id
1 'polypeptide(L)'
;MVALYSFMQGKELVGQERALGALGFTRGEFSDSLRQQLVDRIDGQQPCFDSFQALGSPATVQLFRTQCHAGLDIEQLRRIACTRQPAADGGETALRWFGLQTQRLEQLREVEEQLIDDLLDATDALLADDAPGWQAGEEDDSVTPRLDKQLLPLVRQQAYELQQLSSQLASLKDALEERKLIEKAKSLLMTHQGMQEEQAWQTLRKMAMDKNQRMVEIARALLMVKAIWPLTPKE
;
A
#
# COMPACT_ATOMS: atom_id res chain seq x y z
N MET A 1 -12.83 10.56 -8.52
CA MET A 1 -11.58 9.97 -9.05
C MET A 1 -10.49 9.72 -8.01
N VAL A 2 -10.07 10.70 -7.19
CA VAL A 2 -8.97 10.49 -6.21
C VAL A 2 -9.28 9.41 -5.15
N ALA A 3 -10.54 9.34 -4.68
CA ALA A 3 -10.98 8.31 -3.73
C ALA A 3 -10.88 6.88 -4.32
N LEU A 4 -11.37 6.68 -5.55
CA LEU A 4 -11.29 5.40 -6.26
C LEU A 4 -9.82 4.99 -6.50
N TYR A 5 -8.98 5.90 -6.99
CA TYR A 5 -7.56 5.62 -7.18
C TYR A 5 -6.87 5.20 -5.87
N SER A 6 -7.12 5.95 -4.79
CA SER A 6 -6.57 5.63 -3.46
C SER A 6 -7.03 4.26 -2.97
N PHE A 7 -8.30 3.91 -3.20
CA PHE A 7 -8.87 2.61 -2.86
C PHE A 7 -8.21 1.47 -3.66
N MET A 8 -8.11 1.61 -4.99
CA MET A 8 -7.48 0.63 -5.88
C MET A 8 -6.01 0.38 -5.51
N GLN A 9 -5.27 1.44 -5.18
CA GLN A 9 -3.89 1.32 -4.71
C GLN A 9 -3.79 0.53 -3.40
N GLY A 10 -4.70 0.78 -2.45
CA GLY A 10 -4.78 0.00 -1.20
C GLY A 10 -5.10 -1.47 -1.46
N LYS A 11 -6.06 -1.76 -2.35
CA LYS A 11 -6.43 -3.12 -2.75
C LYS A 11 -5.26 -3.87 -3.41
N GLU A 12 -4.51 -3.21 -4.28
CA GLU A 12 -3.32 -3.79 -4.91
C GLU A 12 -2.26 -4.17 -3.86
N LEU A 13 -2.04 -3.32 -2.86
CA LEU A 13 -1.12 -3.63 -1.74
C LEU A 13 -1.60 -4.82 -0.90
N VAL A 14 -2.91 -5.01 -0.73
CA VAL A 14 -3.48 -6.24 -0.12
C VAL A 14 -3.20 -7.46 -1.00
N GLY A 15 -3.28 -7.32 -2.32
CA GLY A 15 -2.90 -8.36 -3.29
C GLY A 15 -1.43 -8.77 -3.17
N GLN A 16 -0.54 -7.80 -3.02
CA GLN A 16 0.89 -8.03 -2.82
C GLN A 16 1.19 -8.63 -1.44
N GLU A 17 0.50 -8.17 -0.40
CA GLU A 17 0.54 -8.77 0.94
C GLU A 17 0.17 -10.27 0.89
N ARG A 18 -0.92 -10.62 0.20
CA ARG A 18 -1.34 -12.01 0.00
C ARG A 18 -0.22 -12.85 -0.60
N ALA A 19 0.38 -12.37 -1.70
CA ALA A 19 1.42 -13.09 -2.42
C ALA A 19 2.69 -13.29 -1.57
N LEU A 20 3.16 -12.25 -0.89
CA LEU A 20 4.36 -12.32 -0.04
C LEU A 20 4.14 -13.21 1.19
N GLY A 21 2.99 -13.12 1.83
CA GLY A 21 2.63 -13.98 2.95
C GLY A 21 2.53 -15.45 2.53
N ALA A 22 1.87 -15.74 1.41
CA ALA A 22 1.77 -17.11 0.87
C ALA A 22 3.15 -17.69 0.56
N LEU A 23 4.06 -16.88 0.00
CA LEU A 23 5.44 -17.29 -0.25
C LEU A 23 6.18 -17.70 1.03
N GLY A 24 6.11 -16.88 2.08
CA GLY A 24 6.80 -17.17 3.34
C GLY A 24 6.19 -18.35 4.09
N PHE A 25 4.87 -18.46 4.13
CA PHE A 25 4.20 -19.61 4.75
C PHE A 25 4.45 -20.92 3.99
N THR A 26 4.50 -20.90 2.65
CA THR A 26 4.81 -22.10 1.85
C THR A 26 6.24 -22.58 2.10
N ARG A 27 7.18 -21.65 2.32
CA ARG A 27 8.57 -21.97 2.64
C ARG A 27 8.77 -22.40 4.10
N GLY A 28 7.80 -22.13 4.98
CA GLY A 28 7.94 -22.33 6.42
C GLY A 28 8.90 -21.33 7.08
N GLU A 29 9.27 -20.25 6.39
CA GLU A 29 10.19 -19.23 6.89
C GLU A 29 9.96 -17.84 6.27
N PHE A 30 10.27 -16.80 7.04
CA PHE A 30 10.28 -15.41 6.59
C PHE A 30 11.67 -14.82 6.82
N SER A 31 12.47 -14.79 5.75
CA SER A 31 13.75 -14.06 5.74
C SER A 31 13.51 -12.59 6.08
N ASP A 32 14.53 -11.91 6.61
CA ASP A 32 14.38 -10.50 7.01
C ASP A 32 13.98 -9.59 5.85
N SER A 33 14.45 -9.90 4.64
CA SER A 33 14.05 -9.19 3.42
C SER A 33 12.57 -9.40 3.08
N LEU A 34 12.08 -10.64 3.12
CA LEU A 34 10.69 -10.96 2.83
C LEU A 34 9.75 -10.40 3.91
N ARG A 35 10.18 -10.49 5.17
CA ARG A 35 9.48 -9.92 6.33
C ARG A 35 9.34 -8.40 6.19
N GLN A 36 10.41 -7.72 5.81
CA GLN A 36 10.38 -6.28 5.59
C GLN A 36 9.44 -5.92 4.43
N GLN A 37 9.54 -6.61 3.29
CA GLN A 37 8.64 -6.39 2.15
C GLN A 37 7.16 -6.58 2.54
N LEU A 38 6.85 -7.62 3.31
CA LEU A 38 5.50 -7.87 3.81
C LEU A 38 5.01 -6.72 4.70
N VAL A 39 5.84 -6.26 5.65
CA VAL A 39 5.52 -5.12 6.51
C VAL A 39 5.29 -3.85 5.70
N ASP A 40 6.14 -3.57 4.72
CA ASP A 40 5.99 -2.39 3.86
C ASP A 40 4.66 -2.41 3.08
N ARG A 41 4.18 -3.58 2.66
CA ARG A 41 2.86 -3.74 2.01
C ARG A 41 1.70 -3.54 2.97
N ILE A 42 1.84 -3.99 4.21
CA ILE A 42 0.81 -3.80 5.24
C ILE A 42 0.74 -2.32 5.61
N ASP A 43 1.87 -1.70 5.95
CA ASP A 43 1.95 -0.29 6.34
C ASP A 43 1.52 0.64 5.21
N GLY A 44 1.83 0.28 3.95
CA GLY A 44 1.44 1.05 2.77
C GLY A 44 -0.07 1.09 2.50
N GLN A 45 -0.85 0.13 3.01
CA GLN A 45 -2.31 0.12 2.85
C GLN A 45 -2.97 1.28 3.59
N GLN A 46 -2.43 1.65 4.76
CA GLN A 46 -3.03 2.62 5.66
C GLN A 46 -3.26 4.00 5.02
N PRO A 47 -2.24 4.68 4.46
CA PRO A 47 -2.45 5.98 3.83
C PRO A 47 -3.40 5.92 2.62
N CYS A 48 -3.41 4.80 1.89
CA CYS A 48 -4.34 4.60 0.78
C CYS A 48 -5.80 4.56 1.26
N PHE A 49 -6.08 3.77 2.31
CA PHE A 49 -7.43 3.67 2.86
C PHE A 49 -7.84 4.92 3.65
N ASP A 50 -6.93 5.62 4.31
CA ASP A 50 -7.22 6.90 4.97
C ASP A 50 -7.61 8.00 3.96
N SER A 51 -6.88 8.09 2.84
CA SER A 51 -7.22 8.98 1.72
C SER A 51 -8.59 8.65 1.14
N PHE A 52 -8.89 7.36 0.94
CA PHE A 52 -10.22 6.90 0.52
C PHE A 52 -11.30 7.30 1.54
N GLN A 53 -11.10 7.08 2.83
CA GLN A 53 -12.10 7.43 3.86
C GLN A 53 -12.34 8.94 3.97
N ALA A 54 -11.33 9.77 3.70
CA ALA A 54 -11.46 11.21 3.73
C ALA A 54 -12.23 11.78 2.51
N LEU A 55 -12.20 11.07 1.38
CA LEU A 55 -12.71 11.56 0.09
C LEU A 55 -13.93 10.77 -0.44
N GLY A 56 -14.21 9.60 0.13
CA GLY A 56 -15.28 8.71 -0.29
C GLY A 56 -16.67 9.13 0.20
N SER A 57 -17.71 8.64 -0.45
CA SER A 57 -19.09 8.87 -0.02
C SER A 57 -19.36 8.20 1.34
N PRO A 58 -20.25 8.74 2.19
CA PRO A 58 -20.55 8.15 3.49
C PRO A 58 -21.05 6.70 3.42
N ALA A 59 -21.83 6.37 2.38
CA ALA A 59 -22.36 5.02 2.18
C ALA A 59 -21.24 4.02 1.92
N THR A 60 -20.34 4.33 0.98
CA THR A 60 -19.28 3.41 0.56
C THR A 60 -18.16 3.31 1.60
N VAL A 61 -17.89 4.39 2.34
CA VAL A 61 -16.99 4.36 3.51
C VAL A 61 -17.56 3.48 4.63
N GLN A 62 -18.87 3.51 4.86
CA GLN A 62 -19.52 2.66 5.86
C GLN A 62 -19.47 1.18 5.44
N LEU A 63 -19.69 0.88 4.16
CA LEU A 63 -19.55 -0.47 3.61
C LEU A 63 -18.13 -1.00 3.82
N PHE A 64 -17.12 -0.21 3.46
CA PHE A 64 -15.71 -0.54 3.68
C PHE A 64 -15.40 -0.85 5.15
N ARG A 65 -15.84 0.00 6.08
CA ARG A 65 -15.57 -0.16 7.52
C ARG A 65 -16.20 -1.41 8.11
N THR A 66 -17.35 -1.83 7.58
CA THR A 66 -18.08 -2.99 8.11
C THR A 66 -17.57 -4.30 7.51
N GLN A 67 -17.18 -4.30 6.22
CA GLN A 67 -16.93 -5.55 5.49
C GLN A 67 -15.46 -5.81 5.14
N CYS A 68 -14.60 -4.80 5.02
CA CYS A 68 -13.27 -4.96 4.40
C CYS A 68 -12.08 -4.94 5.37
N HIS A 69 -12.34 -4.99 6.69
CA HIS A 69 -11.28 -4.94 7.69
C HIS A 69 -10.45 -6.25 7.70
N ALA A 70 -9.16 -6.14 8.03
CA ALA A 70 -8.35 -7.32 8.30
C ALA A 70 -8.88 -8.00 9.58
N GLY A 71 -9.53 -9.16 9.43
CA GLY A 71 -10.08 -9.91 10.55
C GLY A 71 -8.98 -10.43 11.50
N LEU A 72 -9.40 -10.86 12.69
CA LEU A 72 -8.52 -11.39 13.74
C LEU A 72 -7.53 -12.45 13.22
N ASP A 73 -7.99 -13.35 12.35
CA ASP A 73 -7.16 -14.43 11.81
C ASP A 73 -6.04 -13.90 10.90
N ILE A 74 -6.32 -12.88 10.09
CA ILE A 74 -5.31 -12.22 9.25
C ILE A 74 -4.28 -11.54 10.14
N GLU A 75 -4.72 -10.82 11.18
CA GLU A 75 -3.82 -10.15 12.13
C GLU A 75 -2.94 -11.14 12.92
N GLN A 76 -3.49 -12.29 13.31
CA GLN A 76 -2.71 -13.36 13.94
C GLN A 76 -1.62 -13.88 13.01
N LEU A 77 -1.95 -14.14 11.74
CA LEU A 77 -0.98 -14.61 10.75
C LEU A 77 0.06 -13.52 10.41
N ARG A 78 -0.35 -12.25 10.30
CA ARG A 78 0.55 -11.08 10.18
C ARG A 78 1.52 -10.98 11.35
N ARG A 79 1.10 -11.37 12.56
CA ARG A 79 1.99 -11.42 13.72
C ARG A 79 2.96 -12.61 13.65
N ILE A 80 2.48 -13.78 13.23
CA ILE A 80 3.30 -14.99 13.09
C ILE A 80 4.42 -14.78 12.07
N ALA A 81 4.11 -14.28 10.88
CA ALA A 81 5.01 -14.08 9.71
C ALA A 81 6.27 -13.22 9.95
N CYS A 82 6.47 -12.80 11.18
CA CYS A 82 6.85 -11.45 11.48
C CYS A 82 7.43 -11.35 12.89
N THR A 83 7.18 -12.34 13.74
CA THR A 83 7.80 -12.46 15.06
C THR A 83 8.37 -13.86 15.33
N ARG A 84 7.95 -14.87 14.55
CA ARG A 84 8.27 -16.28 14.81
C ARG A 84 8.45 -17.02 13.50
N GLN A 85 9.09 -18.19 13.58
CA GLN A 85 9.11 -19.12 12.47
C GLN A 85 7.72 -19.77 12.32
N PRO A 86 7.14 -19.81 11.11
CA PRO A 86 5.91 -20.53 10.84
C PRO A 86 6.00 -22.02 11.19
N ALA A 87 4.87 -22.64 11.49
CA ALA A 87 4.83 -24.09 11.70
C ALA A 87 5.16 -24.83 10.39
N ALA A 88 5.90 -25.94 10.49
CA ALA A 88 6.15 -26.83 9.37
C ALA A 88 4.94 -27.76 9.16
N ASP A 89 3.85 -27.23 8.63
CA ASP A 89 2.55 -27.89 8.49
C ASP A 89 2.23 -28.35 7.05
N GLY A 90 3.25 -28.46 6.19
CA GLY A 90 3.06 -28.87 4.81
C GLY A 90 2.27 -27.87 3.94
N GLY A 91 2.13 -26.61 4.39
CA GLY A 91 1.46 -25.54 3.63
C GLY A 91 0.02 -25.27 4.04
N GLU A 92 -0.47 -25.89 5.12
CA GLU A 92 -1.82 -25.65 5.64
C GLU A 92 -2.00 -24.17 6.05
N THR A 93 -1.03 -23.59 6.77
CA THR A 93 -1.03 -22.15 7.11
C THR A 93 -0.98 -21.27 5.87
N ALA A 94 -0.26 -21.69 4.81
CA ALA A 94 -0.19 -20.94 3.56
C ALA A 94 -1.55 -20.91 2.85
N LEU A 95 -2.26 -22.04 2.81
CA LEU A 95 -3.61 -22.13 2.24
C LEU A 95 -4.61 -21.32 3.06
N ARG A 96 -4.55 -21.40 4.41
CA ARG A 96 -5.40 -20.59 5.29
C ARG A 96 -5.19 -19.09 5.07
N TRP A 97 -3.92 -18.66 5.02
CA TRP A 97 -3.56 -17.28 4.70
C TRP A 97 -4.12 -16.85 3.34
N PHE A 98 -3.91 -17.65 2.30
CA PHE A 98 -4.37 -17.36 0.96
C PHE A 98 -5.90 -17.25 0.89
N GLY A 99 -6.62 -18.17 1.55
CA GLY A 99 -8.09 -18.16 1.62
C GLY A 99 -8.64 -16.90 2.28
N LEU A 100 -8.11 -16.55 3.46
CA LEU A 100 -8.52 -15.35 4.20
C LEU A 100 -8.26 -14.06 3.42
N GLN A 101 -7.07 -13.94 2.81
CA GLN A 101 -6.73 -12.76 2.02
C GLN A 101 -7.54 -12.68 0.71
N THR A 102 -7.87 -13.82 0.10
CA THR A 102 -8.72 -13.85 -1.09
C THR A 102 -10.14 -13.41 -0.75
N GLN A 103 -10.70 -13.89 0.37
CA GLN A 103 -11.98 -13.42 0.87
C GLN A 103 -11.99 -11.90 1.10
N ARG A 104 -10.93 -11.36 1.71
CA ARG A 104 -10.79 -9.91 1.91
C ARG A 104 -10.71 -9.14 0.59
N LEU A 105 -10.01 -9.67 -0.42
CA LEU A 105 -9.92 -9.05 -1.74
C LEU A 105 -11.26 -9.03 -2.49
N GLU A 106 -12.09 -10.06 -2.35
CA GLU A 106 -13.45 -10.05 -2.89
C GLU A 106 -14.33 -9.01 -2.20
N GLN A 107 -14.26 -8.88 -0.86
CA GLN A 107 -14.96 -7.81 -0.14
C GLN A 107 -14.50 -6.41 -0.60
N LEU A 108 -13.20 -6.22 -0.82
CA LEU A 108 -12.67 -4.97 -1.36
C LEU A 108 -13.15 -4.73 -2.81
N ARG A 109 -13.32 -5.79 -3.60
CA ARG A 109 -13.85 -5.69 -4.96
C ARG A 109 -15.30 -5.22 -4.98
N GLU A 110 -16.15 -5.71 -4.09
CA GLU A 110 -17.54 -5.25 -4.00
C GLU A 110 -17.63 -3.73 -3.72
N VAL A 111 -16.77 -3.22 -2.84
CA VAL A 111 -16.67 -1.77 -2.58
C VAL A 111 -16.14 -1.01 -3.80
N GLU A 112 -15.15 -1.56 -4.51
CA GLU A 112 -14.63 -0.96 -5.74
C GLU A 112 -15.69 -0.86 -6.84
N GLU A 113 -16.48 -1.91 -7.05
CA GLU A 113 -17.57 -1.94 -8.01
C GLU A 113 -18.61 -0.86 -7.67
N GLN A 114 -19.00 -0.72 -6.41
CA GLN A 114 -19.90 0.36 -5.98
C GLN A 114 -19.30 1.76 -6.21
N LEU A 115 -17.99 1.95 -5.99
CA LEU A 115 -17.33 3.24 -6.26
C LEU A 115 -17.30 3.59 -7.75
N ILE A 116 -17.21 2.57 -8.62
CA ILE A 116 -17.26 2.75 -10.06
C ILE A 116 -18.68 3.12 -10.49
N ASP A 117 -19.70 2.42 -9.98
CA ASP A 117 -21.10 2.71 -10.28
C ASP A 117 -21.49 4.12 -9.82
N ASP A 118 -21.13 4.51 -8.58
CA ASP A 118 -21.36 5.87 -8.06
C ASP A 118 -20.70 6.95 -8.95
N LEU A 119 -19.53 6.66 -9.52
CA LEU A 119 -18.80 7.59 -10.39
C LEU A 119 -19.46 7.70 -11.77
N LEU A 120 -19.95 6.59 -12.31
CA LEU A 120 -20.67 6.58 -13.59
C LEU A 120 -21.98 7.35 -13.46
N ASP A 121 -22.78 7.07 -12.43
CA ASP A 121 -24.04 7.77 -12.15
C ASP A 121 -23.84 9.29 -11.98
N ALA A 122 -22.80 9.69 -11.24
CA ALA A 122 -22.47 11.10 -11.07
C ALA A 122 -22.03 11.77 -12.38
N THR A 123 -21.33 11.03 -13.26
CA THR A 123 -20.90 11.54 -14.57
C THR A 123 -22.10 11.71 -15.50
N ASP A 124 -23.01 10.74 -15.54
CA ASP A 124 -24.23 10.80 -16.34
C ASP A 124 -25.15 11.93 -15.89
N ALA A 125 -25.28 12.14 -14.57
CA ALA A 125 -26.04 13.27 -14.03
C ALA A 125 -25.46 14.63 -14.44
N LEU A 126 -24.13 14.77 -14.43
CA LEU A 126 -23.46 16.00 -14.89
C LEU A 126 -23.63 16.21 -16.40
N LEU A 127 -23.50 15.17 -17.22
CA LEU A 127 -23.69 15.24 -18.66
C LEU A 127 -25.14 15.56 -19.07
N ALA A 128 -26.12 15.13 -18.26
CA ALA A 128 -27.52 15.47 -18.47
C ALA A 128 -27.84 16.94 -18.13
N ASP A 129 -27.11 17.54 -17.19
CA ASP A 129 -27.26 18.95 -16.78
C ASP A 129 -26.50 19.90 -17.73
N ASP A 130 -25.41 19.44 -18.35
CA ASP A 130 -24.57 20.15 -19.33
C ASP A 130 -25.10 20.07 -20.78
N ALA A 131 -26.43 20.07 -20.97
CA ALA A 131 -27.04 20.21 -22.29
C ALA A 131 -27.47 21.66 -22.64
N PRO A 132 -26.56 22.65 -22.81
CA PRO A 132 -26.82 23.78 -23.69
C PRO A 132 -26.60 23.36 -25.15
N GLY A 133 -27.57 23.63 -26.00
CA GLY A 133 -27.51 23.33 -27.43
C GLY A 133 -26.31 23.96 -28.12
N TRP A 134 -25.40 23.12 -28.64
CA TRP A 134 -24.37 23.53 -29.59
C TRP A 134 -24.60 22.83 -30.92
N GLN A 135 -25.01 23.60 -31.92
CA GLN A 135 -25.13 23.20 -33.32
C GLN A 135 -23.73 22.93 -33.89
N ALA A 136 -23.57 21.76 -34.51
CA ALA A 136 -22.38 21.39 -35.26
C ALA A 136 -22.21 22.30 -36.49
N GLY A 137 -20.99 22.81 -36.70
CA GLY A 137 -20.55 23.51 -37.90
C GLY A 137 -19.10 23.17 -38.23
N GLU A 138 -18.95 22.22 -39.16
CA GLU A 138 -17.99 22.09 -40.30
C GLU A 138 -16.46 22.33 -40.14
N GLU A 139 -15.68 21.26 -40.40
CA GLU A 139 -14.52 21.04 -41.33
C GLU A 139 -13.56 22.22 -41.68
N ASP A 140 -12.23 22.14 -41.92
CA ASP A 140 -11.23 21.12 -42.31
C ASP A 140 -9.79 21.72 -42.13
N ASP A 141 -8.77 20.89 -41.80
CA ASP A 141 -7.38 21.06 -42.30
C ASP A 141 -6.63 19.70 -42.16
N SER A 142 -6.38 19.03 -43.28
CA SER A 142 -6.31 17.57 -43.38
C SER A 142 -4.91 16.95 -43.54
N VAL A 143 -3.81 17.68 -43.28
CA VAL A 143 -2.44 17.12 -43.39
C VAL A 143 -1.67 17.05 -42.06
N THR A 144 -1.96 17.92 -41.08
CA THR A 144 -1.44 17.84 -39.70
C THR A 144 -2.05 16.70 -38.84
N PRO A 145 -3.34 16.31 -38.95
CA PRO A 145 -3.95 15.39 -37.99
C PRO A 145 -3.51 13.93 -38.19
N ARG A 146 -2.82 13.59 -39.29
CA ARG A 146 -2.39 12.21 -39.59
C ARG A 146 -1.10 11.83 -38.86
N LEU A 147 -0.13 12.75 -38.83
CA LEU A 147 1.12 12.59 -38.07
C LEU A 147 0.83 12.65 -36.57
N ASP A 148 -0.05 13.54 -36.13
CA ASP A 148 -0.49 13.60 -34.74
C ASP A 148 -1.19 12.30 -34.32
N LYS A 149 -2.09 11.74 -35.14
CA LYS A 149 -2.79 10.49 -34.82
C LYS A 149 -1.88 9.25 -34.77
N GLN A 150 -0.76 9.24 -35.49
CA GLN A 150 0.15 8.09 -35.54
C GLN A 150 1.36 8.23 -34.60
N LEU A 151 1.89 9.44 -34.43
CA LEU A 151 3.04 9.70 -33.54
C LEU A 151 2.62 9.99 -32.10
N LEU A 152 1.48 10.62 -31.83
CA LEU A 152 1.03 10.84 -30.44
C LEU A 152 0.86 9.53 -29.67
N PRO A 153 0.28 8.43 -30.21
CA PRO A 153 0.18 7.18 -29.48
C PRO A 153 1.54 6.59 -29.14
N LEU A 154 2.50 6.61 -30.08
CA LEU A 154 3.85 6.09 -29.89
C LEU A 154 4.68 6.95 -28.93
N VAL A 155 4.58 8.28 -29.03
CA VAL A 155 5.24 9.22 -28.10
C VAL A 155 4.61 9.12 -26.71
N ARG A 156 3.28 8.96 -26.61
CA ARG A 156 2.60 8.71 -25.32
C ARG A 156 3.01 7.36 -24.74
N GLN A 157 3.15 6.33 -25.56
CA GLN A 157 3.61 5.01 -25.12
C GLN A 157 5.05 5.08 -24.61
N GLN A 158 5.97 5.70 -25.34
CA GLN A 158 7.35 5.88 -24.87
C GLN A 158 7.43 6.77 -23.61
N ALA A 159 6.64 7.84 -23.55
CA ALA A 159 6.58 8.69 -22.37
C ALA A 159 6.06 7.91 -21.16
N TYR A 160 5.07 7.03 -21.35
CA TYR A 160 4.54 6.15 -20.32
C TYR A 160 5.58 5.12 -19.87
N GLU A 161 6.29 4.46 -20.78
CA GLU A 161 7.36 3.51 -20.45
C GLU A 161 8.51 4.18 -19.70
N LEU A 162 8.93 5.39 -20.11
CA LEU A 162 9.94 6.17 -19.41
C LEU A 162 9.47 6.64 -18.03
N GLN A 163 8.20 7.01 -17.90
CA GLN A 163 7.60 7.35 -16.60
C GLN A 163 7.51 6.11 -15.69
N GLN A 164 7.21 4.94 -16.25
CA GLN A 164 7.18 3.68 -15.51
C GLN A 164 8.60 3.27 -15.05
N LEU A 165 9.60 3.35 -15.93
CA LEU A 165 10.99 3.07 -15.57
C LEU A 165 11.54 4.05 -14.53
N SER A 166 11.24 5.35 -14.67
CA SER A 166 11.67 6.36 -13.71
C SER A 166 10.98 6.19 -12.35
N SER A 167 9.68 5.87 -12.33
CA SER A 167 8.97 5.57 -11.08
C SER A 167 9.47 4.29 -10.42
N GLN A 168 9.85 3.26 -11.19
CA GLN A 168 10.50 2.05 -10.65
C GLN A 168 11.86 2.36 -10.04
N LEU A 169 12.69 3.16 -10.72
CA LEU A 169 14.00 3.58 -10.18
C LEU A 169 13.85 4.45 -8.94
N ALA A 170 12.87 5.36 -8.90
CA ALA A 170 12.56 6.15 -7.71
C ALA A 170 12.12 5.25 -6.56
N SER A 171 11.16 4.34 -6.80
CA SER A 171 10.65 3.39 -5.80
C SER A 171 11.75 2.49 -5.22
N LEU A 172 12.65 1.96 -6.06
CA LEU A 172 13.76 1.13 -5.60
C LEU A 172 14.77 1.92 -4.76
N LYS A 173 15.08 3.15 -5.18
CA LYS A 173 15.96 4.04 -4.41
C LYS A 173 15.34 4.39 -3.07
N ASP A 174 14.06 4.72 -3.06
CA ASP A 174 13.31 5.04 -1.85
C ASP A 174 13.32 3.83 -0.90
N ALA A 175 12.97 2.63 -1.37
CA ALA A 175 13.02 1.41 -0.54
C ALA A 175 14.40 1.16 0.10
N LEU A 176 15.48 1.46 -0.62
CA LEU A 176 16.84 1.30 -0.10
C LEU A 176 17.18 2.35 0.96
N GLU A 177 16.77 3.61 0.77
CA GLU A 177 16.92 4.66 1.78
C GLU A 177 16.04 4.41 3.02
N GLU A 178 14.81 3.94 2.83
CA GLU A 178 13.93 3.53 3.93
C GLU A 178 14.56 2.42 4.76
N ARG A 179 15.14 1.39 4.12
CA ARG A 179 15.88 0.32 4.82
C ARG A 179 17.08 0.86 5.60
N LYS A 180 17.86 1.78 5.02
CA LYS A 180 18.99 2.41 5.74
C LYS A 180 18.53 3.14 7.00
N LEU A 181 17.39 3.82 6.95
CA LEU A 181 16.84 4.54 8.10
C LEU A 181 16.40 3.58 9.20
N ILE A 182 15.73 2.49 8.82
CA ILE A 182 15.32 1.42 9.76
C ILE A 182 16.55 0.81 10.43
N GLU A 183 17.59 0.43 9.66
CA GLU A 183 18.83 -0.14 10.20
C GLU A 183 19.54 0.82 11.17
N LYS A 184 19.56 2.12 10.86
CA LYS A 184 20.11 3.15 11.76
C LYS A 184 19.29 3.26 13.05
N ALA A 185 17.97 3.21 12.96
CA ALA A 185 17.10 3.26 14.13
C ALA A 185 17.25 1.99 15.01
N LYS A 186 17.34 0.80 14.41
CA LYS A 186 17.66 -0.45 15.13
C LYS A 186 19.00 -0.34 15.85
N SER A 187 20.05 0.10 15.14
CA SER A 187 21.39 0.27 15.71
C SER A 187 21.40 1.21 16.91
N LEU A 188 20.59 2.28 16.86
CA LEU A 188 20.43 3.22 17.97
C LEU A 188 19.76 2.54 19.18
N LEU A 189 18.66 1.80 18.97
CA LEU A 189 17.99 1.04 20.03
C LEU A 189 18.92 -0.02 20.64
N MET A 190 19.71 -0.71 19.82
CA MET A 190 20.70 -1.69 20.29
C MET A 190 21.77 -1.03 21.17
N THR A 191 22.30 0.13 20.73
CA THR A 191 23.38 0.83 21.45
C THR A 191 22.90 1.46 22.76
N HIS A 192 21.74 2.11 22.75
CA HIS A 192 21.27 2.90 23.91
C HIS A 192 20.36 2.13 24.86
N GLN A 193 19.63 1.11 24.40
CA GLN A 193 18.71 0.32 25.23
C GLN A 193 19.20 -1.11 25.48
N GLY A 194 20.36 -1.50 24.92
CA GLY A 194 20.93 -2.84 25.10
C GLY A 194 20.07 -3.95 24.51
N MET A 195 19.17 -3.62 23.57
CA MET A 195 18.27 -4.57 22.93
C MET A 195 19.00 -5.41 21.89
N GLN A 196 18.59 -6.67 21.74
CA GLN A 196 19.02 -7.49 20.60
C GLN A 196 18.36 -6.98 19.31
N GLU A 197 18.95 -7.29 18.16
CA GLU A 197 18.48 -6.80 16.85
C GLU A 197 17.00 -7.12 16.58
N GLU A 198 16.58 -8.36 16.84
CA GLU A 198 15.19 -8.80 16.69
C GLU A 198 14.24 -8.03 17.64
N GLN A 199 14.68 -7.75 18.88
CA GLN A 199 13.89 -6.97 19.85
C GLN A 199 13.74 -5.50 19.42
N ALA A 200 14.80 -4.91 18.87
CA ALA A 200 14.77 -3.54 18.35
C ALA A 200 13.80 -3.42 17.16
N TRP A 201 13.83 -4.38 16.23
CA TRP A 201 12.89 -4.43 15.11
C TRP A 201 11.43 -4.60 15.58
N GLN A 202 11.18 -5.53 16.51
CA GLN A 202 9.83 -5.74 17.08
C GLN A 202 9.31 -4.48 17.78
N THR A 203 10.19 -3.73 18.46
CA THR A 203 9.83 -2.47 19.13
C THR A 203 9.46 -1.38 18.12
N LEU A 204 10.27 -1.21 17.05
CA LEU A 204 9.96 -0.26 15.97
C LEU A 204 8.61 -0.57 15.32
N ARG A 205 8.36 -1.85 15.02
CA ARG A 205 7.10 -2.26 14.44
C ARG A 205 5.92 -2.07 15.38
N LYS A 206 6.07 -2.41 16.66
CA LYS A 206 5.01 -2.17 17.65
C LYS A 206 4.64 -0.69 17.69
N MET A 207 5.63 0.20 17.70
CA MET A 207 5.38 1.64 17.64
C MET A 207 4.71 2.09 16.35
N ALA A 208 5.08 1.49 15.20
CA ALA A 208 4.44 1.75 13.91
C ALA A 208 2.96 1.38 13.93
N MET A 209 2.62 0.20 14.48
CA MET A 209 1.24 -0.26 14.65
C MET A 209 0.46 0.63 15.65
N ASP A 210 1.03 0.92 16.82
CA ASP A 210 0.38 1.73 17.86
C ASP A 210 0.11 3.18 17.40
N LYS A 211 0.92 3.70 16.46
CA LYS A 211 0.78 5.05 15.90
C LYS A 211 0.11 5.08 14.53
N ASN A 212 -0.23 3.94 13.97
CA ASN A 212 -0.80 3.81 12.63
C ASN A 212 0.07 4.52 11.56
N GLN A 213 1.39 4.37 11.66
CA GLN A 213 2.40 5.01 10.81
C GLN A 213 3.33 3.97 10.20
N ARG A 214 3.98 4.31 9.09
CA ARG A 214 4.94 3.40 8.45
C ARG A 214 6.17 3.22 9.35
N MET A 215 6.75 2.02 9.38
CA MET A 215 7.92 1.76 10.22
C MET A 215 9.11 2.70 9.91
N VAL A 216 9.28 3.13 8.66
CA VAL A 216 10.29 4.13 8.30
C VAL A 216 10.03 5.51 8.90
N GLU A 217 8.77 5.93 9.05
CA GLU A 217 8.40 7.21 9.64
C GLU A 217 8.73 7.21 11.13
N ILE A 218 8.45 6.10 11.82
CA ILE A 218 8.88 5.89 13.20
C ILE A 218 10.40 5.90 13.31
N ALA A 219 11.11 5.22 12.40
CA ALA A 219 12.57 5.25 12.37
C ALA A 219 13.12 6.67 12.17
N ARG A 220 12.53 7.46 11.27
CA ARG A 220 12.87 8.88 11.07
C ARG A 220 12.59 9.71 12.32
N ALA A 221 11.42 9.56 12.92
CA ALA A 221 11.03 10.26 14.14
C ALA A 221 12.00 9.94 15.28
N LEU A 222 12.38 8.67 15.45
CA LEU A 222 13.32 8.22 16.47
C LEU A 222 14.73 8.78 16.23
N LEU A 223 15.17 8.86 14.97
CA LEU A 223 16.46 9.47 14.61
C LEU A 223 16.45 11.00 14.79
N MET A 224 15.31 11.68 14.59
CA MET A 224 15.17 13.12 14.87
C MET A 224 15.20 13.42 16.37
N VAL A 225 14.53 12.59 17.17
CA VAL A 225 14.46 12.73 18.64
C VAL A 225 15.76 12.23 19.32
N LYS A 226 16.73 11.68 18.56
CA LYS A 226 18.08 11.31 19.03
C LYS A 226 18.76 12.40 19.86
N ALA A 227 18.49 13.68 19.58
CA ALA A 227 19.05 14.81 20.32
C ALA A 227 18.44 15.00 21.73
N ILE A 228 17.28 14.39 22.01
CA ILE A 228 16.49 14.59 23.23
C ILE A 228 16.54 13.34 24.13
N TRP A 229 17.04 12.20 23.64
CA TRP A 229 17.11 10.98 24.45
C TRP A 229 18.13 11.14 25.59
N PRO A 230 17.71 11.11 26.87
CA PRO A 230 18.65 11.29 27.96
C PRO A 230 19.50 10.03 28.11
N LEU A 231 20.79 10.25 28.31
CA LEU A 231 21.69 9.31 28.96
C LEU A 231 21.11 8.99 30.35
N THR A 232 20.31 7.93 30.47
CA THR A 232 20.10 7.30 31.78
C THR A 232 20.88 5.99 31.78
N PRO A 233 22.08 5.96 32.40
CA PRO A 233 22.64 4.70 32.83
C PRO A 233 21.66 4.13 33.85
N LYS A 234 21.18 2.91 33.63
CA LYS A 234 20.53 2.14 34.70
C LYS A 234 21.62 1.85 35.75
N GLU A 235 21.53 2.52 36.89
CA GLU A 235 22.04 2.01 38.17
C GLU A 235 21.34 0.69 38.55
#